data_AF-A0A4Y9R9Z6-F1
#
_entry.id   AF-A0A4Y9R9Z6-F1
#
_cell.length_a   1.000
_cell.length_b   1.000
_cell.length_c   1.000
_cell.angle_alpha   90.00
_cell.angle_beta   90.00
_cell.angle_gamma   90.00
#
_symmetry.space_group_name_H-M   'P 1'
#
loop_
_entity.id
_entity.type
_entity.pdbx_description
1 polymer ?
#
loop_
_entity_poly.entity_id
_entity_poly.type
_entity_poly.pdbx_seq_one_letter_code
_entity_poly.pdbx_strand_id
1 'polypeptide(L)'
;MATVHRLRVRQLETATPRDKAWRLADGGGLYPTVHPTADITFQFRYKLNRKERWMTLSDGGVDTFPALSLHRARELAAQYRALVKAGIDPLEIKRAEKTERQRQVAERIAIAEAALARPTVTTLFDKWAAAELVKRKDRGTETIRSFQKDVLPVIGEMPAEAVAKAHVMEVLDRMLARGVHRLAKRCLSDLRQMFGYALDRELIAADPTARIKKDRIGGKAVVRDRHLNDDEIRALAQALPSAGLLARTEAALWIMLATCCRVGEISQARWEDLDLHAGTWTIPAAHAKNGRKFVIHLSP
;
A
#
# COMPACT_ATOMS: atom_id res chain seq x y z
N MET A 1 9.58 -64.78 -21.48
CA MET A 1 9.27 -63.51 -20.80
C MET A 1 7.75 -63.36 -20.74
N ALA A 2 7.14 -63.48 -19.56
CA ALA A 2 5.69 -63.39 -19.43
C ALA A 2 5.21 -61.97 -19.75
N THR A 3 4.30 -61.83 -20.71
CA THR A 3 3.70 -60.55 -21.11
C THR A 3 2.99 -59.94 -19.90
N VAL A 4 3.62 -58.96 -19.25
CA VAL A 4 3.09 -58.28 -18.06
C VAL A 4 1.84 -57.46 -18.40
N HIS A 5 1.67 -57.12 -19.68
CA HIS A 5 0.58 -56.31 -20.21
C HIS A 5 -0.32 -57.14 -21.14
N ARG A 6 -1.62 -57.15 -20.86
CA ARG A 6 -2.61 -58.01 -21.52
C ARG A 6 -3.63 -57.24 -22.36
N LEU A 7 -3.82 -55.95 -22.11
CA LEU A 7 -4.82 -55.15 -22.82
C LEU A 7 -4.21 -54.36 -23.99
N ARG A 8 -4.99 -54.18 -25.05
CA ARG A 8 -4.74 -53.25 -26.14
C ARG A 8 -5.64 -52.03 -25.99
N VAL A 9 -5.21 -50.87 -26.49
CA VAL A 9 -5.97 -49.60 -26.41
C VAL A 9 -7.39 -49.78 -26.98
N ARG A 10 -7.52 -50.48 -28.11
CA ARG A 10 -8.81 -50.81 -28.75
C ARG A 10 -9.79 -51.52 -27.80
N GLN A 11 -9.32 -52.32 -26.84
CA GLN A 11 -10.18 -53.01 -25.88
C GLN A 11 -10.75 -52.06 -24.81
N LEU A 12 -10.12 -50.91 -24.56
CA LEU A 12 -10.66 -49.85 -23.72
C LEU A 12 -11.66 -49.00 -24.51
N GLU A 13 -11.36 -48.69 -25.77
CA GLU A 13 -12.25 -47.93 -26.66
C GLU A 13 -13.59 -48.66 -26.92
N THR A 14 -13.58 -49.99 -26.96
CA THR A 14 -14.78 -50.81 -27.17
C THR A 14 -15.42 -51.29 -25.86
N ALA A 15 -14.96 -50.82 -24.70
CA ALA A 15 -15.48 -51.30 -23.42
C ALA A 15 -16.85 -50.67 -23.13
N THR A 16 -17.88 -51.50 -22.95
CA THR A 16 -19.24 -51.02 -22.67
C THR A 16 -19.47 -50.80 -21.17
N PRO A 17 -20.12 -49.68 -20.79
CA PRO A 17 -20.55 -49.45 -19.41
C PRO A 17 -21.55 -50.54 -18.96
N ARG A 18 -21.57 -50.80 -17.66
CA ARG A 18 -22.53 -51.69 -17.01
C ARG A 18 -23.15 -50.97 -15.80
N ASP A 19 -24.22 -51.51 -15.24
CA ASP A 19 -24.90 -50.96 -14.06
C ASP A 19 -23.97 -50.80 -12.85
N LYS A 20 -22.90 -51.59 -12.78
CA LYS A 20 -21.85 -51.50 -11.76
C LYS A 20 -20.49 -51.37 -12.42
N ALA A 21 -19.64 -50.53 -11.82
CA ALA A 21 -18.26 -50.36 -12.26
C ALA A 21 -17.54 -51.71 -12.30
N TRP A 22 -16.87 -51.99 -13.40
CA TRP A 22 -16.19 -53.27 -13.63
C TRP A 22 -14.77 -53.06 -14.11
N ARG A 23 -13.91 -54.04 -13.82
CA ARG A 23 -12.46 -53.91 -13.97
C ARG A 23 -11.92 -54.85 -15.03
N LEU A 24 -11.08 -54.33 -15.90
CA LEU A 24 -10.25 -55.08 -16.83
C LEU A 24 -8.88 -55.32 -16.18
N ALA A 25 -8.27 -56.47 -16.38
CA ALA A 25 -6.94 -56.76 -15.83
C ALA A 25 -5.88 -56.54 -16.92
N ASP A 26 -5.08 -55.47 -16.80
CA ASP A 26 -3.93 -55.26 -17.70
C ASP A 26 -2.72 -56.11 -17.28
N GLY A 27 -2.60 -56.39 -15.99
CA GLY A 27 -1.45 -57.09 -15.41
C GLY A 27 -0.52 -56.14 -14.64
N GLY A 28 0.42 -56.71 -13.88
CA GLY A 28 1.30 -55.93 -13.00
C GLY A 28 0.57 -55.13 -11.90
N GLY A 29 -0.68 -55.49 -11.56
CA GLY A 29 -1.50 -54.76 -10.61
C GLY A 29 -2.26 -53.57 -11.19
N LEU A 30 -2.21 -53.33 -12.51
CA LEU A 30 -2.99 -52.30 -13.19
C LEU A 30 -4.37 -52.85 -13.62
N TYR A 31 -5.41 -52.08 -13.29
CA TYR A 31 -6.80 -52.37 -13.56
C TYR A 31 -7.51 -51.15 -14.15
N PRO A 32 -7.71 -51.07 -15.48
CA PRO A 32 -8.67 -50.14 -16.05
C PRO A 32 -10.08 -50.45 -15.54
N THR A 33 -10.73 -49.48 -14.91
CA THR A 33 -12.07 -49.59 -14.33
C THR A 33 -13.03 -48.75 -15.17
N VAL A 34 -13.99 -49.42 -15.79
CA VAL A 34 -15.07 -48.80 -16.58
C VAL A 34 -16.22 -48.47 -15.63
N HIS A 35 -16.59 -47.20 -15.54
CA HIS A 35 -17.69 -46.73 -14.71
C HIS A 35 -19.02 -46.74 -15.47
N PRO A 36 -20.17 -46.75 -14.77
CA PRO A 36 -21.48 -46.62 -15.40
C PRO A 36 -21.65 -45.32 -16.21
N THR A 37 -20.88 -44.26 -15.88
CA THR A 37 -20.83 -42.98 -16.60
C THR A 37 -20.06 -43.05 -17.92
N ALA A 38 -19.58 -44.23 -18.32
CA ALA A 38 -18.69 -44.48 -19.45
C ALA A 38 -17.24 -43.96 -19.29
N ASP A 39 -16.92 -43.30 -18.19
CA ASP A 39 -15.54 -42.95 -17.87
C ASP A 39 -14.71 -44.18 -17.53
N ILE A 40 -13.48 -44.22 -18.03
CA ILE A 40 -12.52 -45.29 -17.70
C ILE A 40 -11.41 -44.69 -16.88
N THR A 41 -11.26 -45.15 -15.64
CA THR A 41 -10.17 -44.74 -14.74
C THR A 41 -9.16 -45.86 -14.57
N PHE A 42 -7.93 -45.54 -14.19
CA PHE A 42 -6.90 -46.55 -13.96
C PHE A 42 -6.69 -46.79 -12.46
N GLN A 43 -6.96 -48.00 -11.99
CA GLN A 43 -6.71 -48.40 -10.61
C GLN A 43 -5.46 -49.26 -10.51
N PHE A 44 -4.62 -48.99 -9.51
CA PHE A 44 -3.45 -49.78 -9.18
C PHE A 44 -3.66 -50.50 -7.85
N ARG A 45 -3.55 -51.83 -7.90
CA ARG A 45 -3.65 -52.73 -6.74
C ARG A 45 -2.26 -53.19 -6.33
N TYR A 46 -1.95 -53.04 -5.06
CA TYR A 46 -0.68 -53.48 -4.47
C TYR A 46 -0.89 -54.03 -3.06
N LYS A 47 0.12 -54.76 -2.56
CA LYS A 47 0.16 -55.26 -1.18
C LYS A 47 1.38 -54.67 -0.49
N LEU A 48 1.17 -54.09 0.68
CA LEU A 48 2.22 -53.58 1.56
C LEU A 48 1.87 -53.98 2.99
N ASN A 49 2.84 -54.48 3.76
CA ASN A 49 2.64 -54.93 5.15
C ASN A 49 1.46 -55.92 5.30
N ARG A 50 1.35 -56.88 4.36
CA ARG A 50 0.27 -57.88 4.27
C ARG A 50 -1.15 -57.31 4.09
N LYS A 51 -1.30 -56.00 3.88
CA LYS A 51 -2.58 -55.35 3.57
C LYS A 51 -2.68 -55.07 2.07
N GLU A 52 -3.82 -55.42 1.47
CA GLU A 52 -4.13 -55.02 0.10
C GLU A 52 -4.64 -53.59 0.08
N ARG A 53 -4.11 -52.78 -0.84
CA ARG A 53 -4.51 -51.39 -1.05
C ARG A 53 -4.75 -51.15 -2.54
N TRP A 54 -5.67 -50.23 -2.79
CA TRP A 54 -6.07 -49.78 -4.12
C TRP A 54 -5.86 -48.27 -4.21
N MET A 55 -5.36 -47.80 -5.34
CA MET A 55 -5.26 -46.37 -5.62
C MET A 55 -5.65 -46.06 -7.06
N THR A 56 -6.27 -44.90 -7.27
CA THR A 56 -6.48 -44.37 -8.62
C THR A 56 -5.19 -43.70 -9.10
N LEU A 57 -4.75 -44.07 -10.29
CA LEU A 57 -3.63 -43.44 -10.98
C LEU A 57 -4.11 -42.14 -11.61
N SER A 58 -3.27 -41.13 -11.49
CA SER A 58 -3.51 -39.82 -12.08
C SER A 58 -2.20 -39.17 -12.43
N ASP A 59 -2.19 -38.35 -13.48
CA ASP A 59 -1.06 -37.52 -13.87
C ASP A 59 -1.54 -36.07 -14.04
N GLY A 60 -0.94 -35.13 -13.32
CA GLY A 60 -1.36 -33.72 -13.38
C GLY A 60 -2.84 -33.46 -13.01
N GLY A 61 -3.51 -34.38 -12.33
CA GLY A 61 -4.96 -34.30 -12.03
C GLY A 61 -5.87 -34.99 -13.05
N VAL A 62 -5.31 -35.56 -14.12
CA VAL A 62 -6.02 -36.34 -15.13
C VAL A 62 -5.98 -37.82 -14.74
N ASP A 63 -7.15 -38.46 -14.63
CA ASP A 63 -7.30 -39.86 -14.19
C ASP A 63 -8.18 -40.71 -15.12
N THR A 64 -8.76 -40.12 -16.17
CA THR A 64 -9.65 -40.77 -17.13
C THR A 64 -8.99 -41.00 -18.50
N PHE A 65 -9.29 -42.12 -19.13
CA PHE A 65 -8.98 -42.39 -20.54
C PHE A 65 -9.95 -41.63 -21.45
N PRO A 66 -9.52 -41.08 -22.61
CA PRO A 66 -8.19 -41.21 -23.22
C PRO A 66 -7.17 -40.16 -22.75
N ALA A 67 -7.58 -39.18 -21.94
CA ALA A 67 -6.70 -38.09 -21.48
C ALA A 67 -5.48 -38.61 -20.70
N LEU A 68 -5.68 -39.64 -19.88
CA LEU A 68 -4.62 -40.51 -19.37
C LEU A 68 -4.53 -41.74 -20.27
N SER A 69 -3.46 -41.83 -21.06
CA SER A 69 -3.28 -42.97 -21.97
C SER A 69 -2.98 -44.26 -21.22
N LEU A 70 -3.35 -45.42 -21.79
CA LEU A 70 -3.00 -46.73 -21.23
C LEU A 70 -1.48 -46.91 -21.09
N HIS A 71 -0.70 -46.36 -22.02
CA HIS A 71 0.75 -46.36 -21.92
C HIS A 71 1.22 -45.60 -20.67
N ARG A 72 0.73 -44.39 -20.47
CA ARG A 72 1.09 -43.56 -19.31
C ARG A 72 0.64 -44.20 -18.00
N ALA A 73 -0.55 -44.81 -17.97
CA ALA A 73 -1.03 -45.56 -16.82
C ALA A 73 -0.12 -46.75 -16.47
N ARG A 74 0.49 -47.43 -17.45
CA ARG A 74 1.49 -48.50 -17.22
C ARG A 74 2.78 -47.97 -16.63
N GLU A 75 3.28 -46.84 -17.13
CA GLU A 75 4.47 -46.17 -16.59
C GLU A 75 4.25 -45.80 -15.12
N LEU A 76 3.13 -45.16 -14.81
CA LEU A 76 2.76 -44.79 -13.44
C LEU A 76 2.65 -46.04 -12.55
N ALA A 77 1.98 -47.10 -13.02
CA ALA A 77 1.89 -48.36 -12.29
C ALA A 77 3.28 -48.98 -12.02
N ALA A 78 4.21 -48.88 -12.97
CA ALA A 78 5.58 -49.37 -12.78
C ALA A 78 6.36 -48.54 -11.74
N GLN A 79 6.23 -47.21 -11.77
CA GLN A 79 6.84 -46.31 -10.79
C GLN A 79 6.31 -46.58 -9.37
N TYR A 80 4.98 -46.66 -9.20
CA TYR A 80 4.38 -46.97 -7.90
C TYR A 80 4.73 -48.37 -7.41
N ARG A 81 4.87 -49.35 -8.32
CA ARG A 81 5.33 -50.69 -7.96
C ARG A 81 6.77 -50.69 -7.44
N ALA A 82 7.65 -49.88 -8.01
CA ALA A 82 9.02 -49.73 -7.52
C ALA A 82 9.05 -49.13 -6.11
N LEU A 83 8.20 -48.13 -5.83
CA LEU A 83 8.05 -47.54 -4.49
C LEU A 83 7.56 -48.55 -3.45
N VAL A 84 6.54 -49.34 -3.79
CA VAL A 84 6.04 -50.42 -2.92
C VAL A 84 7.12 -51.47 -2.67
N LYS A 85 7.94 -51.81 -3.67
CA LYS A 85 9.08 -52.74 -3.51
C LYS A 85 10.14 -52.19 -2.55
N ALA A 86 10.30 -50.87 -2.50
CA ALA A 86 11.17 -50.19 -1.54
C ALA A 86 10.54 -50.03 -0.14
N GLY A 87 9.33 -50.57 0.09
CA GLY A 87 8.63 -50.48 1.38
C GLY A 87 7.88 -49.17 1.61
N ILE A 88 7.82 -48.29 0.60
CA ILE A 88 7.20 -46.97 0.70
C ILE A 88 5.74 -47.06 0.22
N ASP A 89 4.80 -46.54 1.01
CA ASP A 89 3.39 -46.50 0.64
C ASP A 89 3.07 -45.30 -0.27
N PRO A 90 2.68 -45.51 -1.54
CA PRO A 90 2.47 -44.37 -2.44
C PRO A 90 1.17 -43.60 -2.19
N LEU A 91 0.21 -44.15 -1.41
CA LEU A 91 -0.94 -43.36 -0.94
C LEU A 91 -0.49 -42.30 0.08
N GLU A 92 0.53 -42.58 0.88
CA GLU A 92 1.06 -41.63 1.86
C GLU A 92 1.81 -40.49 1.17
N ILE A 93 2.58 -40.77 0.11
CA ILE A 93 3.21 -39.74 -0.72
C ILE A 93 2.15 -38.82 -1.35
N LYS A 94 1.13 -39.39 -2.03
CA LYS A 94 0.05 -38.60 -2.65
C LYS A 94 -0.73 -37.77 -1.62
N ARG A 95 -0.93 -38.28 -0.41
CA ARG A 95 -1.58 -37.54 0.68
C ARG A 95 -0.69 -36.39 1.16
N ALA A 96 0.59 -36.64 1.39
CA ALA A 96 1.55 -35.63 1.81
C ALA A 96 1.68 -34.49 0.78
N GLU A 97 1.80 -34.81 -0.51
CA GLU A 97 1.84 -33.82 -1.60
C GLU A 97 0.56 -32.99 -1.69
N LYS A 98 -0.61 -33.62 -1.51
CA LYS A 98 -1.90 -32.90 -1.50
C LYS A 98 -1.99 -31.97 -0.30
N THR A 99 -1.61 -32.43 0.89
CA THR A 99 -1.60 -31.61 2.11
C THR A 99 -0.61 -30.46 1.99
N GLU A 100 0.57 -30.68 1.41
CA GLU A 100 1.57 -29.64 1.20
C GLU A 100 1.09 -28.58 0.20
N ARG A 101 0.51 -29.00 -0.93
CA ARG A 101 -0.12 -28.05 -1.88
C ARG A 101 -1.26 -27.25 -1.24
N GLN A 102 -2.09 -27.91 -0.43
CA GLN A 102 -3.16 -27.25 0.31
C GLN A 102 -2.62 -26.23 1.33
N ARG A 103 -1.53 -26.56 2.04
CA ARG A 103 -0.84 -25.64 2.94
C ARG A 103 -0.28 -24.43 2.19
N GLN A 104 0.41 -24.64 1.07
CA GLN A 104 0.96 -23.55 0.26
C GLN A 104 -0.13 -22.63 -0.30
N VAL A 105 -1.27 -23.18 -0.73
CA VAL A 105 -2.41 -22.37 -1.18
C VAL A 105 -3.03 -21.60 -0.01
N ALA A 106 -3.24 -22.25 1.14
CA ALA A 106 -3.77 -21.60 2.34
C ALA A 106 -2.84 -20.49 2.86
N GLU A 107 -1.52 -20.71 2.82
CA GLU A 107 -0.51 -19.72 3.19
C GLU A 107 -0.55 -18.52 2.24
N ARG A 108 -0.65 -18.75 0.92
CA ARG A 108 -0.78 -17.65 -0.06
C ARG A 108 -2.07 -16.87 0.12
N ILE A 109 -3.18 -17.53 0.44
CA ILE A 109 -4.46 -16.87 0.75
C ILE A 109 -4.33 -16.06 2.05
N ALA A 110 -3.76 -16.64 3.10
CA ALA A 110 -3.55 -15.95 4.37
C ALA A 110 -2.62 -14.73 4.23
N ILE A 111 -1.57 -14.82 3.41
CA ILE A 111 -0.69 -13.69 3.07
C ILE A 111 -1.47 -12.60 2.32
N ALA A 112 -2.32 -12.98 1.36
CA ALA A 112 -3.14 -12.03 0.60
C ALA A 112 -4.21 -11.36 1.49
N GLU A 113 -4.86 -12.10 2.38
CA GLU A 113 -5.82 -11.59 3.35
C GLU A 113 -5.15 -10.67 4.39
N ALA A 114 -3.97 -11.05 4.89
CA ALA A 114 -3.17 -10.20 5.77
C ALA A 114 -2.70 -8.91 5.07
N ALA A 115 -2.38 -8.97 3.76
CA ALA A 115 -2.05 -7.79 2.97
C ALA A 115 -3.27 -6.87 2.77
N LEU A 116 -4.47 -7.43 2.65
CA LEU A 116 -5.73 -6.68 2.55
C LEU A 116 -6.10 -5.98 3.87
N ALA A 117 -5.70 -6.53 5.01
CA ALA A 117 -5.89 -5.94 6.33
C ALA A 117 -4.94 -4.76 6.64
N ARG A 118 -3.87 -4.58 5.84
CA ARG A 118 -2.90 -3.49 6.06
C ARG A 118 -3.49 -2.17 5.59
N PRO A 119 -3.36 -1.08 6.38
CA PRO A 119 -3.92 0.21 6.01
C PRO A 119 -3.25 0.72 4.72
N THR A 120 -4.06 1.19 3.77
CA THR A 120 -3.55 1.93 2.61
C THR A 120 -3.01 3.29 3.05
N VAL A 121 -2.28 3.97 2.17
CA VAL A 121 -1.83 5.35 2.44
C VAL A 121 -3.00 6.29 2.69
N THR A 122 -4.12 6.12 1.97
CA THR A 122 -5.34 6.89 2.21
C THR A 122 -5.86 6.68 3.63
N THR A 123 -6.04 5.42 4.06
CA THR A 123 -6.52 5.12 5.42
C THR A 123 -5.53 5.59 6.49
N LEU A 124 -4.23 5.48 6.24
CA LEU A 124 -3.19 6.00 7.14
C LEU A 124 -3.27 7.53 7.25
N PHE A 125 -3.44 8.20 6.13
CA PHE A 125 -3.59 9.65 6.07
C PHE A 125 -4.80 10.11 6.89
N ASP A 126 -5.96 9.46 6.75
CA ASP A 126 -7.17 9.81 7.50
C ASP A 126 -6.96 9.65 9.01
N LYS A 127 -6.34 8.55 9.44
CA LYS A 127 -5.98 8.32 10.86
C LYS A 127 -5.04 9.39 11.40
N TRP A 128 -3.99 9.71 10.64
CA TRP A 128 -3.02 10.75 11.02
C TRP A 128 -3.67 12.14 11.03
N ALA A 129 -4.52 12.46 10.07
CA ALA A 129 -5.22 13.73 9.98
C ALA A 129 -6.15 13.96 11.18
N ALA A 130 -6.94 12.95 11.53
CA ALA A 130 -7.82 12.97 12.69
C ALA A 130 -7.05 13.09 14.02
N ALA A 131 -5.87 12.49 14.12
CA ALA A 131 -5.07 12.49 15.33
C ALA A 131 -4.19 13.74 15.51
N GLU A 132 -3.53 14.22 14.45
CA GLU A 132 -2.46 15.22 14.54
C GLU A 132 -2.78 16.52 13.79
N LEU A 133 -3.38 16.46 12.60
CA LEU A 133 -3.65 17.67 11.83
C LEU A 133 -4.71 18.55 12.49
N VAL A 134 -5.70 17.94 13.17
CA VAL A 134 -6.74 18.67 13.91
C VAL A 134 -6.19 19.59 15.00
N LYS A 135 -4.99 19.29 15.53
CA LYS A 135 -4.31 20.09 16.58
C LYS A 135 -3.61 21.33 16.02
N ARG A 136 -3.40 21.42 14.70
CA ARG A 136 -2.77 22.59 14.07
C ARG A 136 -3.72 23.78 14.08
N LYS A 137 -3.18 25.00 14.13
CA LYS A 137 -3.98 26.25 14.12
C LYS A 137 -4.94 26.33 12.92
N ASP A 138 -4.54 25.83 11.76
CA ASP A 138 -5.34 25.78 10.53
C ASP A 138 -6.09 24.45 10.34
N ARG A 139 -6.13 23.60 11.38
CA ARG A 139 -6.63 22.22 11.34
C ARG A 139 -6.04 21.36 10.21
N GLY A 140 -4.87 21.75 9.70
CA GLY A 140 -4.19 21.09 8.59
C GLY A 140 -4.83 21.29 7.22
N THR A 141 -5.68 22.30 7.03
CA THR A 141 -6.41 22.57 5.78
C THR A 141 -5.51 22.53 4.54
N GLU A 142 -4.37 23.22 4.56
CA GLU A 142 -3.45 23.23 3.40
C GLU A 142 -2.72 21.89 3.21
N THR A 143 -2.45 21.15 4.29
CA THR A 143 -1.86 19.81 4.21
C THR A 143 -2.85 18.84 3.59
N ILE A 144 -4.12 18.86 4.02
CA ILE A 144 -5.18 18.02 3.43
C ILE A 144 -5.32 18.31 1.94
N ARG A 145 -5.39 19.58 1.57
CA ARG A 145 -5.48 20.00 0.15
C ARG A 145 -4.28 19.50 -0.66
N SER A 146 -3.07 19.63 -0.12
CA SER A 146 -1.86 19.14 -0.79
C SER A 146 -1.85 17.62 -0.93
N PHE A 147 -2.31 16.88 0.08
CA PHE A 147 -2.36 15.41 0.02
C PHE A 147 -3.37 14.92 -1.01
N GLN A 148 -4.58 15.46 -0.98
CA GLN A 148 -5.63 15.12 -1.95
C GLN A 148 -5.22 15.42 -3.39
N LYS A 149 -4.49 16.52 -3.61
CA LYS A 149 -4.06 16.94 -4.95
C LYS A 149 -2.83 16.18 -5.46
N ASP A 150 -1.84 15.96 -4.60
CA ASP A 150 -0.49 15.58 -5.04
C ASP A 150 -0.04 14.20 -4.52
N VAL A 151 -0.51 13.74 -3.36
CA VAL A 151 -0.03 12.50 -2.71
C VAL A 151 -0.96 11.33 -3.00
N LEU A 152 -2.22 11.43 -2.60
CA LEU A 152 -3.20 10.35 -2.67
C LEU A 152 -3.47 9.86 -4.11
N PRO A 153 -3.49 10.73 -5.15
CA PRO A 153 -3.65 10.26 -6.53
C PRO A 153 -2.50 9.38 -7.04
N VAL A 154 -1.34 9.39 -6.37
CA VAL A 154 -0.14 8.65 -6.80
C VAL A 154 0.07 7.39 -5.97
N ILE A 155 -0.10 7.48 -4.64
CA ILE A 155 0.22 6.38 -3.71
C ILE A 155 -0.93 6.01 -2.77
N GLY A 156 -2.11 6.62 -2.89
CA GLY A 156 -3.22 6.50 -1.93
C GLY A 156 -3.70 5.07 -1.69
N GLU A 157 -3.91 4.31 -2.77
CA GLU A 157 -4.38 2.92 -2.71
C GLU A 157 -3.28 1.91 -2.38
N MET A 158 -2.02 2.34 -2.32
CA MET A 158 -0.91 1.46 -1.97
C MET A 158 -0.97 1.10 -0.47
N PRO A 159 -0.71 -0.15 -0.08
CA PRO A 159 -0.48 -0.49 1.32
C PRO A 159 0.65 0.36 1.90
N ALA A 160 0.44 1.00 3.05
CA ALA A 160 1.41 1.93 3.62
C ALA A 160 2.80 1.31 3.85
N GLU A 161 2.84 0.01 4.18
CA GLU A 161 4.07 -0.77 4.39
C GLU A 161 4.82 -1.07 3.08
N ALA A 162 4.11 -1.10 1.94
CA ALA A 162 4.70 -1.33 0.63
C ALA A 162 5.27 -0.04 0.00
N VAL A 163 5.04 1.12 0.62
CA VAL A 163 5.56 2.40 0.13
C VAL A 163 7.07 2.40 0.27
N ALA A 164 7.77 2.47 -0.86
CA ALA A 164 9.21 2.66 -0.91
C ALA A 164 9.58 4.14 -1.16
N LYS A 165 10.86 4.46 -0.93
CA LYS A 165 11.45 5.77 -1.23
C LYS A 165 11.16 6.25 -2.66
N ALA A 166 11.18 5.33 -3.64
CA ALA A 166 10.92 5.65 -5.05
C ALA A 166 9.52 6.26 -5.26
N HIS A 167 8.50 5.72 -4.60
CA HIS A 167 7.13 6.23 -4.71
C HIS A 167 6.98 7.62 -4.08
N VAL A 168 7.70 7.89 -2.98
CA VAL A 168 7.72 9.23 -2.38
C VAL A 168 8.45 10.23 -3.31
N MET A 169 9.55 9.81 -3.94
CA MET A 169 10.26 10.65 -4.92
C MET A 169 9.38 10.97 -6.13
N GLU A 170 8.66 9.99 -6.68
CA GLU A 170 7.69 10.17 -7.77
C GLU A 170 6.69 11.29 -7.46
N VAL A 171 6.09 11.28 -6.26
CA VAL A 171 5.18 12.35 -5.81
C VAL A 171 5.87 13.72 -5.83
N LEU A 172 7.06 13.81 -5.23
CA LEU A 172 7.80 15.07 -5.11
C LEU A 172 8.27 15.58 -6.48
N ASP A 173 8.73 14.69 -7.35
CA ASP A 173 9.23 15.04 -8.68
C ASP A 173 8.11 15.59 -9.57
N ARG A 174 6.89 15.04 -9.48
CA ARG A 174 5.70 15.61 -10.15
C ARG A 174 5.38 17.02 -9.65
N MET A 175 5.52 17.27 -8.35
CA MET A 175 5.34 18.61 -7.79
C MET A 175 6.44 19.59 -8.24
N LEU A 176 7.69 19.11 -8.34
CA LEU A 176 8.82 19.90 -8.81
C LEU A 176 8.70 20.24 -10.29
N ALA A 177 8.26 19.30 -11.14
CA ALA A 177 8.01 19.53 -12.56
C ALA A 177 6.94 20.61 -12.79
N ARG A 178 5.98 20.75 -11.87
CA ARG A 178 4.97 21.84 -11.87
C ARG A 178 5.52 23.18 -11.35
N GLY A 179 6.77 23.24 -10.90
CA GLY A 179 7.40 24.46 -10.36
C GLY A 179 6.99 24.82 -8.92
N VAL A 180 6.26 23.96 -8.20
CA VAL A 180 5.79 24.26 -6.84
C VAL A 180 6.78 23.85 -5.74
N HIS A 181 8.05 24.26 -5.87
CA HIS A 181 9.16 23.82 -5.02
C HIS A 181 8.94 23.98 -3.50
N ARG A 182 8.38 25.12 -3.07
CA ARG A 182 8.08 25.37 -1.65
C ARG A 182 7.04 24.38 -1.12
N LEU A 183 6.02 24.07 -1.94
CA LEU A 183 4.97 23.13 -1.59
C LEU A 183 5.52 21.70 -1.54
N ALA A 184 6.39 21.31 -2.49
CA ALA A 184 7.05 20.01 -2.47
C ALA A 184 7.87 19.77 -1.19
N LYS A 185 8.65 20.78 -0.74
CA LYS A 185 9.37 20.71 0.54
C LYS A 185 8.46 20.57 1.75
N ARG A 186 7.28 21.22 1.72
CA ARG A 186 6.27 21.11 2.79
C ARG A 186 5.62 19.73 2.76
N CYS A 187 5.27 19.24 1.58
CA CYS A 187 4.72 17.90 1.37
C CYS A 187 5.66 16.81 1.92
N LEU A 188 6.97 16.87 1.63
CA LEU A 188 7.94 15.94 2.26
C LEU A 188 7.93 16.03 3.80
N SER A 189 7.80 17.24 4.36
CA SER A 189 7.73 17.43 5.81
C SER A 189 6.46 16.84 6.42
N ASP A 190 5.34 16.91 5.71
CA ASP A 190 4.07 16.34 6.13
C ASP A 190 4.05 14.81 5.94
N LEU A 191 4.60 14.29 4.84
CA LEU A 191 4.80 12.85 4.62
C LEU A 191 5.66 12.22 5.74
N ARG A 192 6.74 12.89 6.15
CA ARG A 192 7.56 12.47 7.30
C ARG A 192 6.76 12.39 8.60
N GLN A 193 5.88 13.35 8.85
CA GLN A 193 5.05 13.34 10.06
C GLN A 193 4.02 12.21 10.00
N MET A 194 3.41 11.97 8.85
CA MET A 194 2.45 10.88 8.66
C MET A 194 3.11 9.50 8.81
N PHE A 195 4.26 9.28 8.16
CA PHE A 195 4.98 8.01 8.27
C PHE A 195 5.66 7.85 9.64
N GLY A 196 6.11 8.92 10.28
CA GLY A 196 6.54 8.89 11.68
C GLY A 196 5.42 8.47 12.62
N TYR A 197 4.22 9.06 12.47
CA TYR A 197 3.01 8.66 13.20
C TYR A 197 2.68 7.17 13.02
N ALA A 198 2.87 6.65 11.80
CA ALA A 198 2.66 5.24 11.47
C ALA A 198 3.69 4.34 12.14
N LEU A 199 4.96 4.75 12.12
CA LEU A 199 6.09 4.04 12.73
C LEU A 199 5.94 3.94 14.25
N ASP A 200 5.58 5.04 14.92
CA ASP A 200 5.34 5.11 16.37
C ASP A 200 4.22 4.17 16.85
N ARG A 201 3.36 3.72 15.92
CA ARG A 201 2.21 2.84 16.16
C ARG A 201 2.38 1.45 15.55
N GLU A 202 3.60 1.13 15.09
CA GLU A 202 3.93 -0.16 14.48
C GLU A 202 3.04 -0.52 13.28
N LEU A 203 2.45 0.49 12.61
CA LEU A 203 1.64 0.29 11.39
C LEU A 203 2.53 0.02 10.16
N ILE A 204 3.80 0.39 10.25
CA ILE A 204 4.84 0.12 9.27
C ILE A 204 6.14 -0.25 10.00
N ALA A 205 6.99 -1.03 9.35
CA ALA A 205 8.29 -1.42 9.92
C ALA A 205 9.42 -0.42 9.63
N ALA A 206 9.30 0.40 8.58
CA ALA A 206 10.35 1.32 8.15
C ALA A 206 9.78 2.59 7.49
N ASP A 207 10.33 3.76 7.85
CA ASP A 207 9.94 5.04 7.25
C ASP A 207 10.52 5.21 5.82
N PRO A 208 9.68 5.30 4.78
CA PRO A 208 10.14 5.45 3.39
C PRO A 208 10.77 6.82 3.10
N THR A 209 10.59 7.79 3.99
CA THR A 209 11.06 9.17 3.82
C THR A 209 12.42 9.43 4.48
N ALA A 210 12.90 8.51 5.33
CA ALA A 210 14.06 8.69 6.21
C ALA A 210 15.35 9.10 5.45
N ARG A 211 15.56 8.55 4.24
CA ARG A 211 16.77 8.79 3.42
C ARG A 211 16.60 9.86 2.33
N ILE A 212 15.48 10.58 2.31
CA ILE A 212 15.25 11.69 1.37
C ILE A 212 15.79 12.95 2.03
N LYS A 213 16.71 13.69 1.41
CA LYS A 213 17.21 14.95 2.00
C LYS A 213 16.42 16.14 1.47
N LYS A 214 16.01 17.06 2.35
CA LYS A 214 15.11 18.18 2.01
C LYS A 214 15.77 19.23 1.09
N ASP A 215 17.08 19.38 1.18
CA ASP A 215 17.92 20.23 0.31
C ASP A 215 17.95 19.74 -1.15
N ARG A 216 17.76 18.43 -1.37
CA ARG A 216 17.65 17.83 -2.70
C ARG A 216 16.27 18.05 -3.35
N ILE A 217 15.26 18.45 -2.59
CA ILE A 217 13.90 18.70 -3.08
C ILE A 217 13.74 20.18 -3.35
N GLY A 218 13.81 20.60 -4.62
CA GLY A 218 13.52 21.99 -5.02
C GLY A 218 14.52 23.03 -4.53
N GLY A 219 15.82 22.67 -4.51
CA GLY A 219 16.95 23.58 -4.29
C GLY A 219 17.08 24.13 -2.87
N LYS A 220 18.02 25.07 -2.62
CA LYS A 220 18.11 25.79 -1.34
C LYS A 220 16.96 26.79 -1.22
N ALA A 221 16.46 27.01 0.00
CA ALA A 221 15.56 28.14 0.22
C ALA A 221 16.37 29.42 -0.04
N VAL A 222 15.94 30.23 -1.00
CA VAL A 222 16.55 31.54 -1.26
C VAL A 222 16.12 32.43 -0.10
N VAL A 223 17.06 32.74 0.78
CA VAL A 223 16.88 33.82 1.76
C VAL A 223 16.78 35.10 0.95
N ARG A 224 15.74 35.89 1.21
CA ARG A 224 15.54 37.17 0.54
C ARG A 224 16.14 38.25 1.43
N ASP A 225 17.14 38.95 0.92
CA ASP A 225 17.77 40.07 1.61
C ASP A 225 17.12 41.43 1.25
N ARG A 226 16.20 41.42 0.28
CA ARG A 226 15.46 42.61 -0.13
C ARG A 226 14.54 43.07 0.99
N HIS A 227 14.73 44.31 1.40
CA HIS A 227 13.85 45.10 2.25
C HIS A 227 13.54 46.43 1.53
N LEU A 228 12.56 47.20 2.04
CA LEU A 228 12.35 48.56 1.57
C LEU A 228 13.44 49.45 2.15
N ASN A 229 14.10 50.24 1.31
CA ASN A 229 14.99 51.31 1.78
C ASN A 229 14.21 52.60 2.08
N ASP A 230 14.87 53.58 2.69
CA ASP A 230 14.23 54.84 3.10
C ASP A 230 13.63 55.62 1.92
N ASP A 231 14.26 55.58 0.74
CA ASP A 231 13.74 56.22 -0.48
C ASP A 231 12.49 55.52 -1.00
N GLU A 232 12.44 54.19 -0.96
CA GLU A 232 11.26 53.40 -1.33
C GLU A 232 10.11 53.65 -0.33
N ILE A 233 10.40 53.84 0.97
CA ILE A 233 9.39 54.19 1.96
C ILE A 233 8.85 55.61 1.70
N ARG A 234 9.73 56.57 1.36
CA ARG A 234 9.31 57.92 0.95
C ARG A 234 8.47 57.90 -0.33
N ALA A 235 8.87 57.10 -1.32
CA ALA A 235 8.11 56.92 -2.55
C ALA A 235 6.73 56.29 -2.29
N LEU A 236 6.66 55.31 -1.37
CA LEU A 236 5.41 54.72 -0.92
C LEU A 236 4.48 55.76 -0.29
N ALA A 237 5.03 56.70 0.51
CA ALA A 237 4.27 57.80 1.10
C ALA A 237 3.63 58.72 0.06
N GLN A 238 4.36 59.00 -1.02
CA GLN A 238 3.87 59.84 -2.12
C GLN A 238 2.83 59.12 -2.98
N ALA A 239 2.99 57.82 -3.18
CA ALA A 239 2.14 57.03 -4.06
C ALA A 239 0.81 56.58 -3.41
N LEU A 240 0.80 56.34 -2.08
CA LEU A 240 -0.37 55.77 -1.39
C LEU A 240 -1.67 56.56 -1.60
N PRO A 241 -1.69 57.91 -1.42
CA PRO A 241 -2.94 58.68 -1.50
C PRO A 241 -3.63 58.62 -2.86
N SER A 242 -2.90 58.34 -3.94
CA SER A 242 -3.42 58.22 -5.30
C SER A 242 -3.56 56.76 -5.77
N ALA A 243 -3.24 55.78 -4.91
CA ALA A 243 -3.28 54.36 -5.24
C ALA A 243 -4.71 53.77 -5.32
N GLY A 244 -5.73 54.53 -4.91
CA GLY A 244 -7.13 54.08 -4.91
C GLY A 244 -7.42 52.95 -3.92
N LEU A 245 -6.62 52.85 -2.84
CA LEU A 245 -6.83 51.87 -1.78
C LEU A 245 -7.94 52.34 -0.84
N LEU A 246 -8.50 51.40 -0.09
CA LEU A 246 -9.39 51.75 1.01
C LEU A 246 -8.56 52.44 2.11
N ALA A 247 -9.08 53.50 2.72
CA ALA A 247 -8.40 54.22 3.81
C ALA A 247 -7.92 53.30 4.94
N ARG A 248 -8.68 52.24 5.25
CA ARG A 248 -8.28 51.20 6.23
C ARG A 248 -7.01 50.44 5.82
N THR A 249 -6.84 50.18 4.53
CA THR A 249 -5.67 49.48 3.98
C THR A 249 -4.45 50.38 4.05
N GLU A 250 -4.61 51.66 3.73
CA GLU A 250 -3.54 52.67 3.85
C GLU A 250 -3.08 52.81 5.29
N ALA A 251 -4.01 52.98 6.23
CA ALA A 251 -3.70 53.04 7.65
C ALA A 251 -2.99 51.77 8.13
N ALA A 252 -3.46 50.58 7.73
CA ALA A 252 -2.82 49.32 8.09
C ALA A 252 -1.38 49.20 7.58
N LEU A 253 -1.07 49.72 6.39
CA LEU A 253 0.30 49.75 5.86
C LEU A 253 1.23 50.61 6.71
N TRP A 254 0.78 51.82 7.10
CA TRP A 254 1.57 52.70 7.96
C TRP A 254 1.75 52.14 9.37
N ILE A 255 0.69 51.56 9.95
CA ILE A 255 0.79 50.90 11.26
C ILE A 255 1.76 49.71 11.17
N MET A 256 1.71 48.89 10.10
CA MET A 256 2.68 47.81 9.89
C MET A 256 4.12 48.32 9.84
N LEU A 257 4.37 49.40 9.10
CA LEU A 257 5.70 49.99 8.99
C LEU A 257 6.19 50.56 10.32
N ALA A 258 5.34 51.26 11.06
CA ALA A 258 5.69 51.88 12.33
C ALA A 258 5.90 50.86 13.47
N THR A 259 5.13 49.78 13.49
CA THR A 259 5.12 48.81 14.61
C THR A 259 5.83 47.50 14.29
N CYS A 260 6.15 47.25 13.01
CA CYS A 260 6.64 45.96 12.51
C CYS A 260 5.69 44.76 12.79
N CYS A 261 4.42 45.04 13.08
CA CYS A 261 3.41 44.02 13.29
C CYS A 261 3.10 43.22 12.04
N ARG A 262 2.67 41.97 12.24
CA ARG A 262 2.18 41.15 11.13
C ARG A 262 0.81 41.62 10.69
N VAL A 263 0.54 41.51 9.40
CA VAL A 263 -0.78 41.79 8.81
C VAL A 263 -1.93 41.11 9.56
N GLY A 264 -1.73 39.85 10.00
CA GLY A 264 -2.74 39.12 10.76
C GLY A 264 -2.97 39.64 12.17
N GLU A 265 -1.96 40.22 12.82
CA GLU A 265 -2.08 40.85 14.14
C GLU A 265 -2.86 42.17 14.02
N ILE A 266 -2.58 42.97 13.00
CA ILE A 266 -3.29 44.23 12.72
C ILE A 266 -4.73 43.99 12.27
N SER A 267 -4.96 43.00 11.40
CA SER A 267 -6.31 42.71 10.89
C SER A 267 -7.26 42.17 11.97
N GLN A 268 -6.73 41.73 13.12
CA GLN A 268 -7.50 41.24 14.27
C GLN A 268 -7.45 42.21 15.47
N ALA A 269 -6.82 43.38 15.31
CA ALA A 269 -6.70 44.37 16.38
C ALA A 269 -8.08 44.89 16.77
N ARG A 270 -8.29 45.09 18.07
CA ARG A 270 -9.53 45.64 18.62
C ARG A 270 -9.23 46.91 19.40
N TRP A 271 -10.18 47.84 19.42
CA TRP A 271 -10.03 49.07 20.20
C TRP A 271 -9.79 48.82 21.69
N GLU A 272 -10.37 47.75 22.26
CA GLU A 272 -10.14 47.34 23.66
C GLU A 272 -8.70 46.92 23.97
N ASP A 273 -7.93 46.56 22.94
CA ASP A 273 -6.53 46.17 23.07
C ASP A 273 -5.57 47.38 23.05
N LEU A 274 -6.06 48.57 22.69
CA LEU A 274 -5.29 49.80 22.58
C LEU A 274 -5.57 50.74 23.75
N ASP A 275 -4.51 51.13 24.45
CA ASP A 275 -4.51 52.25 25.37
C ASP A 275 -3.74 53.41 24.72
N LEU A 276 -4.48 54.31 24.08
CA LEU A 276 -3.91 55.49 23.42
C LEU A 276 -3.38 56.52 24.41
N HIS A 277 -3.86 56.52 25.66
CA HIS A 277 -3.33 57.41 26.70
C HIS A 277 -1.96 56.91 27.19
N ALA A 278 -1.82 55.60 27.42
CA ALA A 278 -0.54 55.00 27.77
C ALA A 278 0.38 54.78 26.56
N GLY A 279 -0.10 55.01 25.33
CA GLY A 279 0.63 54.73 24.11
C GLY A 279 1.00 53.26 23.98
N THR A 280 0.07 52.35 24.29
CA THR A 280 0.33 50.90 24.20
C THR A 280 -0.74 50.17 23.41
N TRP A 281 -0.31 49.15 22.69
CA TRP A 281 -1.18 48.17 22.05
C TRP A 281 -0.81 46.77 22.52
N THR A 282 -1.74 46.10 23.18
CA THR A 282 -1.59 44.72 23.63
C THR A 282 -2.04 43.76 22.54
N ILE A 283 -1.18 42.83 22.11
CA ILE A 283 -1.60 41.75 21.22
C ILE A 283 -1.94 40.52 22.05
N PRO A 284 -3.21 40.06 22.09
CA PRO A 284 -3.59 38.87 22.83
C PRO A 284 -2.89 37.62 22.32
N ALA A 285 -2.65 36.66 23.21
CA ALA A 285 -2.03 35.38 22.86
C ALA A 285 -2.79 34.63 21.75
N ALA A 286 -4.12 34.76 21.70
CA ALA A 286 -4.97 34.17 20.67
C ALA A 286 -4.68 34.74 19.26
N HIS A 287 -4.33 36.02 19.17
CA HIS A 287 -4.06 36.71 17.89
C HIS A 287 -2.58 36.68 17.51
N ALA A 288 -1.69 36.45 18.49
CA ALA A 288 -0.26 36.35 18.27
C ALA A 288 0.13 35.06 17.52
N LYS A 289 0.99 35.20 16.50
CA LYS A 289 1.47 34.05 15.70
C LYS A 289 2.12 32.97 16.56
N ASN A 290 2.91 33.36 17.56
CA ASN A 290 3.64 32.48 18.48
C ASN A 290 2.81 32.02 19.70
N GLY A 291 1.55 32.46 19.84
CA GLY A 291 0.71 32.12 20.99
C GLY A 291 1.11 32.82 22.29
N ARG A 292 1.94 33.86 22.25
CA ARG A 292 2.37 34.62 23.44
C ARG A 292 1.81 36.03 23.36
N LYS A 293 1.26 36.51 24.48
CA LYS A 293 0.89 37.91 24.65
C LYS A 293 2.16 38.77 24.57
N PHE A 294 2.09 39.89 23.85
CA PHE A 294 3.14 40.91 23.87
C PHE A 294 2.53 42.31 23.72
N VAL A 295 3.25 43.31 24.22
CA VAL A 295 2.82 44.71 24.21
C VAL A 295 3.73 45.49 23.26
N ILE A 296 3.13 46.38 22.48
CA ILE A 296 3.81 47.31 21.59
C ILE A 296 3.63 48.70 22.15
N HIS A 297 4.74 49.44 22.23
CA HIS A 297 4.69 50.86 22.56
C HIS A 297 4.49 51.65 21.27
N LEU A 298 3.46 52.49 21.27
CA LEU A 298 3.09 53.37 20.17
C LEU A 298 3.90 54.65 20.29
N SER A 299 4.43 55.13 19.17
CA SER A 299 5.05 56.45 19.11
C SER A 299 4.00 57.56 19.29
N PRO A 300 4.35 58.70 19.92
CA PRO A 300 3.47 59.85 20.06
C PRO A 300 2.94 60.40 18.73
#